data_AF-A0A2A5DAV5-F1
#
_entry.id   AF-A0A2A5DAV5-F1
#
_cell.length_a   1.000
_cell.length_b   1.000
_cell.length_c   1.000
_cell.angle_alpha   90.00
_cell.angle_beta   90.00
_cell.angle_gamma   90.00
#
_symmetry.space_group_name_H-M   'P 1'
#
loop_
_entity.id
_entity.type
_entity.pdbx_description
1 polymer ?
#
loop_
_entity_poly.entity_id
_entity_poly.type
_entity_poly.pdbx_seq_one_letter_code
_entity_poly.pdbx_strand_id
1 'polypeptide(L)'
;MVKKSKVQVVNSSMNYKKFCALKNKPKGKTSKIWDYFPFDFEKPDTFLGKISRLNVIDDFMSTYDMKDFKKEFPKIFNNYIPFAMLDYEVLLKEDPSYPLEAYSEFFLAVDIGSKSEKIIRWNSEGGFSTLSSSFDHFYKSLFKWELEE
;
A
#
# COMPACT_ATOMS: atom_id res chain seq x y z
N MET A 1 15.76 -7.90 28.62
CA MET A 1 14.31 -7.59 28.72
C MET A 1 13.74 -7.62 27.31
N VAL A 2 12.77 -8.49 27.03
CA VAL A 2 12.02 -8.45 25.77
C VAL A 2 10.92 -7.41 25.98
N LYS A 3 11.07 -6.22 25.39
CA LYS A 3 9.96 -5.27 25.35
C LYS A 3 8.88 -5.88 24.44
N LYS A 4 7.64 -5.92 24.94
CA LYS A 4 6.49 -6.44 24.17
C LYS A 4 5.93 -5.30 23.34
N SER A 5 6.08 -5.38 22.03
CA SER A 5 5.36 -4.50 21.10
C SER A 5 3.86 -4.59 21.38
N LYS A 6 3.22 -3.46 21.72
CA LYS A 6 1.76 -3.39 21.82
C LYS A 6 1.19 -3.12 20.43
N VAL A 7 0.44 -4.08 19.91
CA VAL A 7 -0.32 -3.92 18.68
C VAL A 7 -1.66 -3.28 19.00
N GLN A 8 -1.95 -2.11 18.42
CA GLN A 8 -3.25 -1.45 18.56
C GLN A 8 -3.93 -1.29 17.20
N VAL A 9 -5.21 -1.62 17.11
CA VAL A 9 -6.04 -1.35 15.90
C VAL A 9 -6.39 0.13 15.87
N VAL A 10 -6.32 0.75 14.69
CA VAL A 10 -6.76 2.13 14.50
C VAL A 10 -8.29 2.17 14.40
N ASN A 11 -8.96 2.99 15.24
CA ASN A 11 -10.44 3.08 15.24
C ASN A 11 -10.98 4.45 14.80
N SER A 12 -10.12 5.43 14.55
CA SER A 12 -10.54 6.78 14.13
C SER A 12 -10.98 6.79 12.66
N SER A 13 -11.95 7.66 12.36
CA SER A 13 -12.37 7.86 10.98
C SER A 13 -11.30 8.61 10.18
N MET A 14 -11.09 8.23 8.93
CA MET A 14 -10.04 8.74 8.06
C MET A 14 -10.46 8.78 6.59
N ASN A 15 -10.05 9.85 5.91
CA ASN A 15 -10.10 9.96 4.45
C ASN A 15 -8.68 10.12 3.91
N TYR A 16 -8.49 9.93 2.60
CA TYR A 16 -7.17 9.94 1.99
C TYR A 16 -6.43 11.26 2.18
N LYS A 17 -7.13 12.40 2.04
CA LYS A 17 -6.53 13.73 2.24
C LYS A 17 -5.99 13.91 3.66
N LYS A 18 -6.76 13.54 4.68
CA LYS A 18 -6.34 13.58 6.09
C LYS A 18 -5.19 12.62 6.35
N PHE A 19 -5.23 11.42 5.75
CA PHE A 19 -4.15 10.46 5.83
C PHE A 19 -2.85 11.05 5.30
N CYS A 20 -2.85 11.69 4.13
CA CYS A 20 -1.70 12.38 3.54
C CYS A 20 -1.12 13.49 4.44
N ALA A 21 -1.95 14.14 5.25
CA ALA A 21 -1.54 15.17 6.18
C ALA A 21 -0.95 14.65 7.50
N LEU A 22 -1.02 13.34 7.78
CA LEU A 22 -0.44 12.77 9.00
C LEU A 22 1.07 12.98 9.03
N LYS A 23 1.58 13.57 10.11
CA LYS A 23 3.02 13.72 10.37
C LYS A 23 3.72 12.36 10.41
N ASN A 24 3.08 11.38 11.03
CA ASN A 24 3.54 10.00 11.11
C ASN A 24 2.45 9.09 10.56
N LYS A 25 2.75 8.36 9.49
CA LYS A 25 1.87 7.31 8.99
C LYS A 25 1.85 6.14 9.97
N PRO A 26 0.73 5.43 10.14
CA PRO A 26 0.77 4.16 10.85
C PRO A 26 1.72 3.23 10.10
N LYS A 27 2.76 2.74 10.78
CA LYS A 27 3.49 1.56 10.31
C LYS A 27 2.64 0.37 10.72
N GLY A 28 2.13 -0.37 9.74
CA GLY A 28 1.06 -1.31 10.01
C GLY A 28 1.01 -2.44 9.02
N LYS A 29 0.96 -3.64 9.57
CA LYS A 29 0.33 -4.78 8.92
C LYS A 29 -1.17 -4.53 8.85
N THR A 30 -1.83 -5.09 7.85
CA THR A 30 -3.28 -5.22 7.86
C THR A 30 -3.77 -6.14 8.98
N SER A 31 -5.06 -6.03 9.33
CA SER A 31 -5.76 -7.00 10.18
C SER A 31 -5.72 -8.43 9.64
N LYS A 32 -6.11 -9.42 10.47
CA LYS A 32 -6.32 -10.83 10.05
C LYS A 32 -7.18 -10.99 8.79
N ILE A 33 -7.98 -9.98 8.43
CA ILE A 33 -8.86 -9.98 7.26
C ILE A 33 -8.05 -9.92 5.95
N TRP A 34 -6.82 -9.41 5.97
CA TRP A 34 -5.99 -9.19 4.78
C TRP A 34 -4.58 -9.74 4.93
N ASP A 35 -4.42 -10.91 5.56
CA ASP A 35 -3.18 -11.69 5.63
C ASP A 35 -1.94 -10.98 6.22
N TYR A 36 -2.14 -9.98 7.08
CA TYR A 36 -1.04 -9.27 7.76
C TYR A 36 0.03 -8.68 6.82
N PHE A 37 -0.35 -8.19 5.63
CA PHE A 37 0.59 -7.52 4.74
C PHE A 37 1.14 -6.23 5.37
N PRO A 38 2.47 -6.13 5.59
CA PRO A 38 3.07 -4.88 6.03
C PRO A 38 3.10 -3.89 4.85
N PHE A 39 2.63 -2.67 5.08
CA PHE A 39 2.65 -1.63 4.06
C PHE A 39 3.64 -0.51 4.40
N ASP A 40 4.45 -0.13 3.40
CA ASP A 40 5.17 1.14 3.39
C ASP A 40 4.27 2.20 2.74
N PHE A 41 3.96 3.25 3.51
CA PHE A 41 3.09 4.33 3.08
C PHE A 41 3.95 5.53 2.69
N GLU A 42 4.01 5.78 1.40
CA GLU A 42 4.81 6.86 0.85
C GLU A 42 3.94 7.97 0.28
N LYS A 43 4.50 9.18 0.19
CA LYS A 43 3.87 10.24 -0.60
C LYS A 43 3.86 9.80 -2.07
N PRO A 44 2.84 10.14 -2.87
CA PRO A 44 2.76 9.73 -4.27
C PRO A 44 4.05 10.00 -5.06
N ASP A 45 4.68 11.17 -4.90
CA ASP A 45 5.93 11.47 -5.60
C ASP A 45 7.13 10.62 -5.17
N THR A 46 7.22 10.30 -3.87
CA THR A 46 8.27 9.40 -3.33
C THR A 46 8.01 7.97 -3.79
N PHE A 47 6.75 7.57 -3.76
CA PHE A 47 6.27 6.27 -4.18
C PHE A 47 6.61 5.98 -5.64
N LEU A 48 6.25 6.90 -6.55
CA LEU A 48 6.51 6.77 -7.99
C LEU A 48 8.02 6.60 -8.29
N GLY A 49 8.91 7.14 -7.46
CA GLY A 49 10.36 6.98 -7.59
C GLY A 49 10.93 5.69 -6.97
N LYS A 50 10.30 5.15 -5.92
CA LYS A 50 10.71 3.87 -5.32
C LYS A 50 10.19 2.69 -6.15
N ILE A 51 8.96 2.80 -6.66
CA ILE A 51 8.29 1.67 -7.31
C ILE A 51 8.81 1.39 -8.72
N SER A 52 9.41 2.37 -9.39
CA SER A 52 10.07 2.18 -10.71
C SER A 52 11.30 1.27 -10.66
N ARG A 53 11.57 0.62 -9.53
CA ARG A 53 12.66 -0.34 -9.29
C ARG A 53 12.13 -1.73 -8.96
N LEU A 54 10.81 -1.92 -8.93
CA LEU A 54 10.16 -3.20 -8.70
C LEU A 54 9.87 -3.87 -10.04
N ASN A 55 10.10 -5.18 -10.13
CA ASN A 55 9.88 -5.95 -11.36
C ASN A 55 8.39 -5.97 -11.75
N VAL A 56 7.49 -5.89 -10.78
CA VAL A 56 6.04 -5.80 -11.00
C VAL A 56 5.61 -4.56 -11.78
N ILE A 57 6.41 -3.50 -11.71
CA ILE A 57 6.12 -2.27 -12.45
C ILE A 57 6.51 -2.44 -13.90
N ASP A 58 7.49 -3.28 -14.23
CA ASP A 58 7.80 -3.59 -15.63
C ASP A 58 6.63 -4.35 -16.28
N ASP A 59 6.03 -5.32 -15.58
CA ASP A 59 4.82 -6.01 -16.07
C ASP A 59 3.62 -5.07 -16.16
N PHE A 60 3.42 -4.19 -15.17
CA PHE A 60 2.37 -3.17 -15.21
C PHE A 60 2.56 -2.21 -16.40
N MET A 61 3.77 -1.67 -16.53
CA MET A 61 4.13 -0.71 -17.57
C MET A 61 4.03 -1.35 -18.95
N SER A 62 4.47 -2.61 -19.10
CA SER A 62 4.32 -3.40 -20.32
C SER A 62 2.83 -3.62 -20.66
N THR A 63 2.01 -4.01 -19.68
CA THR A 63 0.56 -4.23 -19.85
C THR A 63 -0.17 -2.99 -20.39
N TYR A 64 0.29 -1.80 -20.00
CA TYR A 64 -0.33 -0.53 -20.38
C TYR A 64 0.50 0.32 -21.36
N ASP A 65 1.53 -0.27 -21.98
CA ASP A 65 2.47 0.38 -22.91
C ASP A 65 3.04 1.72 -22.37
N MET A 66 3.42 1.74 -21.09
CA MET A 66 4.01 2.90 -20.42
C MET A 66 5.54 2.86 -20.49
N LYS A 67 6.17 4.02 -20.74
CA LYS A 67 7.64 4.19 -20.73
C LYS A 67 8.15 4.92 -19.49
N ASP A 68 7.31 5.72 -18.86
CA ASP A 68 7.59 6.46 -17.62
C ASP A 68 6.38 6.38 -16.69
N PHE A 69 6.41 5.45 -15.72
CA PHE A 69 5.32 5.25 -14.76
C PHE A 69 4.89 6.56 -14.09
N LYS A 70 5.84 7.40 -13.68
CA LYS A 70 5.57 8.65 -12.97
C LYS A 70 4.79 9.64 -13.85
N LYS A 71 5.12 9.73 -15.14
CA LYS A 71 4.46 10.65 -16.07
C LYS A 71 3.19 10.10 -16.69
N GLU A 72 3.10 8.79 -16.87
CA GLU A 72 2.05 8.15 -17.67
C GLU A 72 0.92 7.58 -16.82
N PHE A 73 1.23 7.04 -15.63
CA PHE A 73 0.21 6.53 -14.72
C PHE A 73 -0.90 7.57 -14.44
N PRO A 74 -0.60 8.84 -14.07
CA PRO A 74 -1.66 9.81 -13.80
C PRO A 74 -2.47 10.22 -15.05
N LYS A 75 -1.95 9.98 -16.26
CA LYS A 75 -2.65 10.28 -17.52
C LYS A 75 -3.64 9.19 -17.88
N ILE A 76 -3.22 7.93 -17.72
CA ILE A 76 -4.04 6.75 -18.03
C ILE A 76 -5.04 6.48 -16.91
N PHE A 77 -4.63 6.69 -15.66
CA PHE A 77 -5.37 6.39 -14.43
C PHE A 77 -5.62 7.66 -13.61
N ASN A 78 -6.25 8.67 -14.22
CA ASN A 78 -6.43 10.00 -13.61
C ASN A 78 -7.29 10.03 -12.32
N ASN A 79 -8.09 8.99 -12.08
CA ASN A 79 -8.89 8.83 -10.86
C ASN A 79 -8.18 8.03 -9.77
N TYR A 80 -6.94 7.59 -10.01
CA TYR A 80 -6.21 6.76 -9.07
C TYR A 80 -4.94 7.46 -8.59
N ILE A 81 -4.70 7.41 -7.27
CA ILE A 81 -3.46 7.90 -6.67
C ILE A 81 -2.75 6.75 -5.97
N PRO A 82 -1.57 6.32 -6.43
CA PRO A 82 -0.80 5.29 -5.76
C PRO A 82 -0.23 5.82 -4.43
N PHE A 83 -0.29 5.02 -3.37
CA PHE A 83 0.05 5.51 -2.02
C PHE A 83 0.66 4.48 -1.06
N ALA A 84 0.66 3.20 -1.40
CA ALA A 84 1.29 2.17 -0.58
C ALA A 84 1.81 1.01 -1.41
N MET A 85 2.86 0.36 -0.92
CA MET A 85 3.43 -0.89 -1.43
C MET A 85 3.75 -1.81 -0.28
N LEU A 86 3.91 -3.09 -0.57
CA LEU A 86 4.37 -4.07 0.40
C LEU A 86 5.77 -3.68 0.94
N ASP A 87 5.93 -3.66 2.27
CA ASP A 87 7.22 -3.46 2.94
C ASP A 87 7.92 -4.82 3.11
N TYR A 88 8.75 -5.15 2.13
CA TYR A 88 9.47 -6.41 2.05
C TYR A 88 10.42 -6.64 3.24
N GLU A 89 11.13 -5.60 3.68
CA GLU A 89 12.10 -5.71 4.77
C GLU A 89 11.41 -6.05 6.09
N VAL A 90 10.27 -5.39 6.37
CA VAL A 90 9.45 -5.71 7.54
C VAL A 90 8.87 -7.12 7.45
N LEU A 91 8.38 -7.52 6.27
CA LEU A 91 7.85 -8.87 6.06
C LEU A 91 8.90 -9.94 6.39
N LEU A 92 10.09 -9.84 5.81
CA LEU A 92 11.18 -10.78 6.07
C LEU A 92 11.66 -10.79 7.52
N LYS A 93 11.70 -9.62 8.17
CA LYS A 93 12.09 -9.54 9.58
C LYS A 93 11.13 -10.31 10.48
N GLU A 94 9.83 -10.27 10.15
CA GLU A 94 8.79 -10.92 10.94
C GLU A 94 8.54 -12.38 10.53
N ASP A 95 8.74 -12.73 9.26
CA ASP A 95 8.71 -14.09 8.75
C ASP A 95 9.84 -14.32 7.73
N PRO A 96 11.04 -14.76 8.18
CA PRO A 96 12.17 -15.03 7.29
C PRO A 96 11.95 -16.21 6.35
N SER A 97 10.93 -17.05 6.61
CA SER A 97 10.61 -18.22 5.79
C SER A 97 9.65 -17.89 4.64
N TYR A 98 9.20 -16.64 4.56
CA TYR A 98 8.25 -16.20 3.55
C TYR A 98 8.85 -16.31 2.13
N PRO A 99 8.18 -16.99 1.18
CA PRO A 99 8.75 -17.31 -0.12
C PRO A 99 8.94 -16.09 -1.01
N LEU A 100 10.20 -15.83 -1.36
CA LEU A 100 10.72 -14.76 -2.24
C LEU A 100 10.17 -14.76 -3.67
N GLU A 101 9.56 -15.86 -4.11
CA GLU A 101 9.05 -16.05 -5.46
C GLU A 101 7.52 -15.91 -5.55
N ALA A 102 6.81 -15.88 -4.40
CA ALA A 102 5.36 -15.66 -4.34
C ALA A 102 4.97 -14.18 -4.54
N TYR A 103 5.91 -13.37 -5.02
CA TYR A 103 5.82 -11.93 -5.18
C TYR A 103 5.01 -11.56 -6.41
N SER A 104 3.70 -11.63 -6.27
CA SER A 104 2.86 -10.61 -6.88
C SER A 104 3.10 -9.32 -6.11
N GLU A 105 4.11 -8.52 -6.47
CA GLU A 105 4.45 -7.26 -5.81
C GLU A 105 3.35 -6.22 -6.09
N PHE A 106 2.24 -6.26 -5.38
CA PHE A 106 1.16 -5.33 -5.67
C PHE A 106 1.43 -3.94 -5.08
N PHE A 107 0.87 -2.90 -5.72
CA PHE A 107 0.70 -1.60 -5.09
C PHE A 107 -0.76 -1.29 -4.81
N LEU A 108 -0.97 -0.41 -3.84
CA LEU A 108 -2.26 0.17 -3.53
C LEU A 108 -2.40 1.55 -4.14
N ALA A 109 -3.55 1.78 -4.76
CA ALA A 109 -4.01 3.08 -5.18
C ALA A 109 -5.36 3.40 -4.51
N VAL A 110 -5.60 4.69 -4.29
CA VAL A 110 -6.93 5.18 -3.89
C VAL A 110 -7.68 5.65 -5.13
N ASP A 111 -8.93 5.25 -5.27
CA ASP A 111 -9.89 5.74 -6.26
C ASP A 111 -10.52 7.06 -5.78
N ILE A 112 -10.00 8.19 -6.23
CA ILE A 112 -10.50 9.52 -5.90
C ILE A 112 -11.75 9.92 -6.71
N GLY A 113 -12.13 9.14 -7.72
CA GLY A 113 -13.41 9.30 -8.43
C GLY A 113 -14.59 8.78 -7.62
N SER A 114 -14.34 7.83 -6.70
CA SER A 114 -15.34 7.32 -5.76
C SER A 114 -15.55 8.27 -4.58
N LYS A 115 -16.82 8.54 -4.22
CA LYS A 115 -17.18 9.27 -2.99
C LYS A 115 -16.61 8.64 -1.72
N SER A 116 -16.40 7.32 -1.73
CA SER A 116 -15.89 6.56 -0.59
C SER A 116 -14.37 6.37 -0.60
N GLU A 117 -13.66 6.86 -1.63
CA GLU A 117 -12.21 6.70 -1.78
C GLU A 117 -11.78 5.22 -1.69
N LYS A 118 -12.25 4.39 -2.63
CA LYS A 118 -11.99 2.94 -2.58
C LYS A 118 -10.49 2.65 -2.64
N ILE A 119 -10.05 1.60 -1.96
CA ILE A 119 -8.67 1.12 -2.09
C ILE A 119 -8.64 0.03 -3.14
N ILE A 120 -7.80 0.24 -4.14
CA ILE A 120 -7.60 -0.69 -5.24
C ILE A 120 -6.18 -1.25 -5.13
N ARG A 121 -6.07 -2.56 -5.34
CA ARG A 121 -4.82 -3.28 -5.48
C ARG A 121 -4.62 -3.66 -6.94
N TRP A 122 -3.46 -3.39 -7.50
CA TRP A 122 -3.05 -3.98 -8.77
C TRP A 122 -2.19 -5.22 -8.54
N ASN A 123 -2.54 -6.36 -9.12
CA ASN A 123 -1.71 -7.58 -9.07
C ASN A 123 -1.02 -7.85 -10.42
N SER A 124 0.07 -8.62 -10.39
CA SER A 124 0.85 -9.03 -11.57
C SER A 124 0.05 -9.83 -12.60
N GLU A 125 -1.14 -10.33 -12.24
CA GLU A 125 -2.10 -10.96 -13.16
C GLU A 125 -2.88 -9.94 -14.02
N GLY A 126 -2.50 -8.66 -13.97
CA GLY A 126 -2.98 -7.62 -14.88
C GLY A 126 -4.24 -6.89 -14.42
N GLY A 127 -4.71 -7.11 -13.18
CA GLY A 127 -6.02 -6.63 -12.73
C GLY A 127 -5.98 -5.61 -11.59
N PHE A 128 -6.81 -4.57 -11.71
CA PHE A 128 -7.23 -3.78 -10.55
C PHE A 128 -8.34 -4.51 -9.79
N SER A 129 -8.08 -4.84 -8.54
CA SER A 129 -9.04 -5.47 -7.62
C SER A 129 -9.37 -4.49 -6.49
N THR A 130 -10.64 -4.40 -6.11
CA THR A 130 -11.00 -3.59 -4.93
C THR A 130 -10.56 -4.33 -3.69
N LEU A 131 -9.59 -3.76 -2.97
CA LEU A 131 -9.16 -4.27 -1.66
C LEU A 131 -10.09 -3.78 -0.56
N SER A 132 -10.54 -2.53 -0.59
CA SER A 132 -11.48 -2.00 0.40
C SER A 132 -12.49 -1.06 -0.24
N SER A 133 -13.74 -1.15 0.20
CA SER A 133 -14.85 -0.34 -0.31
C SER A 133 -14.77 1.14 0.11
N SER A 134 -13.94 1.47 1.09
CA SER A 134 -13.61 2.84 1.47
C SER A 134 -12.22 2.98 2.10
N PHE A 135 -11.65 4.18 2.01
CA PHE A 135 -10.40 4.53 2.66
C PHE A 135 -10.52 4.39 4.18
N ASP A 136 -11.65 4.83 4.74
CA ASP A 136 -11.95 4.76 6.18
C ASP A 136 -11.89 3.32 6.70
N HIS A 137 -12.55 2.40 5.98
CA HIS A 137 -12.56 0.98 6.32
C HIS A 137 -11.16 0.35 6.21
N PHE A 138 -10.41 0.70 5.17
CA PHE A 138 -9.02 0.27 5.04
C PHE A 138 -8.17 0.77 6.20
N TYR A 139 -8.24 2.06 6.51
CA TYR A 139 -7.45 2.68 7.57
C TYR A 139 -7.75 2.07 8.95
N LYS A 140 -9.02 1.79 9.25
CA LYS A 140 -9.41 1.10 10.49
C LYS A 140 -8.94 -0.35 10.56
N SER A 141 -8.65 -0.97 9.41
CA SER A 141 -8.08 -2.31 9.36
C SER A 141 -6.57 -2.33 9.62
N LEU A 142 -5.90 -1.17 9.66
CA LEU A 142 -4.46 -1.09 9.91
C LEU A 142 -4.17 -1.21 11.42
N PHE A 143 -3.08 -1.91 11.73
CA PHE A 143 -2.48 -1.84 13.05
C PHE A 143 -1.51 -0.66 13.16
N LYS A 144 -1.39 -0.09 14.35
CA LYS A 144 -0.34 0.85 14.72
C LYS A 144 0.73 0.07 15.48
N TRP A 145 1.91 -0.07 14.89
CA TRP A 145 3.12 -0.39 15.64
C TRP A 145 3.72 0.90 16.18
N GLU A 146 3.85 1.01 17.49
CA GLU A 146 4.86 1.89 18.06
C GLU A 146 6.20 1.20 17.82
N LEU A 147 6.99 1.70 16.86
CA LEU A 147 8.39 1.31 16.79
C LEU A 147 9.03 1.73 18.11
N GLU A 148 9.57 0.76 18.83
CA GLU A 148 10.40 1.04 19.99
C GLU A 148 11.56 1.93 19.56
N GLU A 149 11.78 3.00 20.33
CA GLU A 149 12.95 3.87 20.26
C GLU A 149 14.27 3.09 20.27
#